data_AF-A0AAW9L8M0-F1
#
_entry.id   AF-A0AAW9L8M0-F1
#
_cell.length_a   1.000
_cell.length_b   1.000
_cell.length_c   1.000
_cell.angle_alpha   90.00
_cell.angle_beta   90.00
_cell.angle_gamma   90.00
#
_symmetry.space_group_name_H-M   'P 1'
#
loop_
_entity.id
_entity.type
_entity.pdbx_description
1 polymer ?
#
loop_
_entity_poly.entity_id
_entity_poly.type
_entity_poly.pdbx_seq_one_letter_code
_entity_poly.pdbx_strand_id
1 'polypeptide(L)'
;MKGERVDPDDLPDRYTPAIVQIRGQGPVFVADYVTLDSGWLRVTEWTRGRAKLPPHRVSAVREVRTEYHGEPHQGTENRPKRIVDDEWREEARDDDMGGKAVVADD
;
A
#
# COMPACT_ATOMS: atom_id res chain seq x y z
N MET A 1 5.01 8.21 19.14
CA MET A 1 5.29 6.76 18.97
C MET A 1 5.61 6.55 17.50
N LYS A 2 6.85 6.19 17.13
CA LYS A 2 7.21 5.91 15.73
C LYS A 2 6.78 4.48 15.40
N GLY A 3 5.69 4.29 14.68
CA GLY A 3 5.25 2.93 14.29
C GLY A 3 3.82 2.78 13.76
N GLU A 4 3.01 3.84 13.73
CA GLU A 4 1.60 3.76 13.32
C GLU A 4 1.40 3.83 11.79
N ARG A 5 2.42 4.24 11.03
CA ARG A 5 2.35 4.37 9.56
C ARG A 5 3.39 3.49 8.87
N VAL A 6 3.15 3.16 7.61
CA VAL A 6 4.11 2.56 6.67
C VAL A 6 4.89 3.69 6.03
N ASP A 7 6.22 3.60 6.05
CA ASP A 7 7.10 4.59 5.46
C ASP A 7 7.26 4.29 3.95
N PRO A 8 6.91 5.21 3.03
CA PRO A 8 7.08 5.01 1.59
C PRO A 8 8.55 5.00 1.12
N ASP A 9 9.48 5.47 1.96
CA ASP A 9 10.93 5.41 1.72
C ASP A 9 11.60 4.16 2.28
N ASP A 10 10.91 3.47 3.20
CA ASP A 10 11.39 2.26 3.87
C ASP A 10 10.26 1.22 3.98
N LEU A 11 9.84 0.72 2.82
CA LEU A 11 8.81 -0.29 2.71
C LEU A 11 9.33 -1.64 3.15
N PRO A 12 8.53 -2.44 3.88
CA PRO A 12 8.82 -3.85 4.08
C PRO A 12 8.97 -4.56 2.72
N ASP A 13 9.95 -5.45 2.59
CA ASP A 13 10.28 -6.12 1.31
C ASP A 13 9.05 -6.76 0.62
N ARG A 14 8.19 -7.40 1.41
CA ARG A 14 6.96 -8.06 0.93
C ARG A 14 5.83 -7.10 0.51
N TYR A 15 5.95 -5.80 0.78
CA TYR A 15 4.88 -4.84 0.50
C TYR A 15 4.93 -4.44 -0.97
N THR A 16 3.75 -4.42 -1.59
CA THR A 16 3.58 -4.01 -2.98
C THR A 16 2.60 -2.84 -3.04
N PRO A 17 3.10 -1.59 -2.97
CA PRO A 17 2.26 -0.41 -3.07
C PRO A 17 1.49 -0.40 -4.40
N ALA A 18 0.23 0.00 -4.35
CA ALA A 18 -0.64 -0.06 -5.53
C ALA A 18 -1.79 0.94 -5.45
N ILE A 19 -2.29 1.34 -6.61
CA ILE A 19 -3.54 2.08 -6.75
C ILE A 19 -4.65 1.06 -7.01
N VAL A 20 -5.59 0.96 -6.07
CA VAL A 20 -6.75 0.07 -6.15
C VAL A 20 -7.96 0.90 -6.60
N GLN A 21 -8.56 0.52 -7.74
CA GLN A 21 -9.78 1.15 -8.24
C GLN A 21 -10.99 0.49 -7.58
N ILE A 22 -11.63 1.18 -6.65
CA ILE A 22 -12.79 0.65 -5.90
C ILE A 22 -14.09 1.22 -6.48
N ARG A 23 -15.02 0.35 -6.86
CA ARG A 23 -16.34 0.77 -7.34
C ARG A 23 -17.09 1.58 -6.29
N GLY A 24 -17.59 2.75 -6.70
CA GLY A 24 -18.33 3.69 -5.86
C GLY A 24 -17.46 4.57 -4.95
N GLN A 25 -16.15 4.32 -4.86
CA GLN A 25 -15.22 5.10 -4.03
C GLN A 25 -14.11 5.76 -4.86
N GLY A 26 -13.74 5.18 -6.01
CA GLY A 26 -12.68 5.67 -6.89
C GLY A 26 -11.31 5.03 -6.58
N PRO A 27 -10.21 5.62 -7.10
CA PRO A 27 -8.86 5.17 -6.80
C PRO A 27 -8.55 5.36 -5.31
N VAL A 28 -7.87 4.38 -4.72
CA VAL A 28 -7.28 4.44 -3.38
C VAL A 28 -5.84 3.96 -3.48
N PHE A 29 -4.91 4.74 -2.93
CA PHE A 29 -3.51 4.37 -2.89
C PHE A 29 -3.22 3.60 -1.61
N VAL A 30 -2.68 2.39 -1.73
CA VAL A 30 -2.44 1.49 -0.59
C VAL A 30 -0.96 1.12 -0.51
N ALA A 31 -0.49 0.86 0.71
CA ALA A 31 0.88 0.46 0.98
C ALA A 31 1.16 -1.00 0.55
N ASP A 32 0.14 -1.84 0.58
CA ASP A 32 0.22 -3.24 0.14
C ASP A 32 -1.15 -3.78 -0.29
N TYR A 33 -1.14 -4.78 -1.15
CA TYR A 33 -2.31 -5.59 -1.44
C TYR A 33 -1.94 -7.07 -1.59
N VAL A 34 -2.87 -7.96 -1.21
CA VAL A 34 -2.74 -9.40 -1.38
C VAL A 34 -4.06 -9.95 -1.90
N THR A 35 -4.01 -10.62 -3.04
CA THR A 35 -5.14 -11.42 -3.52
C THR A 35 -5.18 -12.71 -2.72
N LEU A 36 -6.30 -12.97 -2.04
CA LEU A 36 -6.53 -14.19 -1.28
C LEU A 36 -7.03 -15.30 -2.21
N ASP A 37 -6.90 -16.56 -1.77
CA ASP A 37 -7.34 -17.73 -2.54
C ASP A 37 -8.86 -17.70 -2.87
N SER A 38 -9.65 -16.96 -2.07
CA SER A 38 -11.08 -16.74 -2.31
C SER A 38 -11.38 -15.69 -3.41
N GLY A 39 -10.36 -15.08 -4.01
CA GLY A 39 -10.47 -13.95 -4.94
C GLY A 39 -10.70 -12.60 -4.27
N TRP A 40 -10.81 -12.55 -2.94
CA TRP A 40 -10.89 -11.30 -2.19
C TRP A 40 -9.54 -10.59 -2.17
N LEU A 41 -9.58 -9.25 -2.15
CA LEU A 41 -8.39 -8.43 -2.05
C LEU A 41 -8.23 -7.96 -0.60
N ARG A 42 -7.14 -8.35 0.07
CA ARG A 42 -6.75 -7.71 1.33
C ARG A 42 -5.85 -6.54 1.02
N VAL A 43 -6.21 -5.34 1.48
CA VAL A 43 -5.38 -4.14 1.33
C VAL A 43 -4.83 -3.70 2.68
N THR A 44 -3.62 -3.15 2.67
CA THR A 44 -3.02 -2.48 3.82
C THR A 44 -2.86 -1.01 3.49
N GLU A 45 -3.56 -0.16 4.24
CA GLU A 45 -3.47 1.29 4.15
C GLU A 45 -2.12 1.78 4.68
N TRP A 46 -1.73 3.01 4.31
CA TRP A 46 -0.50 3.64 4.80
C TRP A 46 -0.49 3.79 6.32
N THR A 47 -1.64 3.96 6.97
CA THR A 47 -1.82 3.97 8.44
C THR A 47 -1.78 2.58 9.08
N ARG A 48 -1.35 1.54 8.34
CA ARG A 48 -1.36 0.12 8.73
C ARG A 48 -2.76 -0.47 8.96
N GLY A 49 -3.82 0.31 8.73
CA GLY A 49 -5.18 -0.19 8.63
C GLY A 49 -5.28 -1.31 7.59
N ARG A 50 -6.14 -2.30 7.84
CA ARG A 50 -6.36 -3.41 6.92
C ARG A 50 -7.83 -3.52 6.60
N ALA A 51 -8.14 -3.69 5.33
CA ALA A 51 -9.48 -3.94 4.86
C ALA A 51 -9.48 -5.14 3.91
N LYS A 52 -10.63 -5.81 3.84
CA LYS A 52 -10.89 -6.84 2.85
C LYS A 52 -11.94 -6.32 1.88
N LEU A 53 -11.62 -6.40 0.60
CA LEU A 53 -12.46 -5.97 -0.50
C LEU A 53 -12.96 -7.20 -1.25
N PRO A 54 -14.28 -7.34 -1.44
CA PRO A 54 -14.80 -8.42 -2.26
C PRO A 54 -14.47 -8.19 -3.74
N PRO A 55 -14.27 -9.26 -4.54
CA PRO A 55 -13.78 -9.16 -5.91
C PRO A 55 -14.63 -8.23 -6.80
N HIS A 56 -15.95 -8.26 -6.64
CA HIS A 56 -16.87 -7.45 -7.45
C HIS A 56 -16.80 -5.94 -7.18
N ARG A 57 -16.18 -5.52 -6.06
CA ARG A 57 -15.94 -4.10 -5.75
C ARG A 57 -14.61 -3.59 -6.29
N VAL A 58 -13.69 -4.47 -6.67
CA VAL A 58 -12.39 -4.09 -7.23
C VAL A 58 -12.51 -4.05 -8.75
N SER A 59 -12.31 -2.88 -9.35
CA SER A 59 -12.30 -2.72 -10.81
C SER A 59 -10.93 -3.02 -11.42
N ALA A 60 -9.86 -2.62 -10.75
CA ALA A 60 -8.48 -2.82 -11.19
C ALA A 60 -7.51 -2.60 -10.02
N VAL A 61 -6.33 -3.22 -10.11
CA VAL A 61 -5.18 -2.93 -9.25
C VAL A 61 -4.02 -2.55 -10.14
N ARG A 62 -3.33 -1.45 -9.82
CA ARG A 62 -2.16 -0.96 -10.55
C ARG A 62 -0.99 -0.81 -9.60
N GLU A 63 0.00 -1.67 -9.74
CA GLU A 63 1.21 -1.61 -8.93
C GLU A 63 2.01 -0.34 -9.20
N VAL A 64 2.46 0.27 -8.10
CA VAL A 64 3.39 1.40 -8.14
C VAL A 64 4.81 0.83 -8.10
N ARG A 65 5.64 1.30 -9.02
CA ARG A 65 7.01 0.80 -9.16
C ARG A 65 7.82 1.16 -7.93
N THR A 66 8.62 0.20 -7.51
CA THR A 66 9.49 0.29 -6.34
C THR A 66 10.90 -0.14 -6.72
N GLU A 67 11.89 0.40 -6.03
CA GLU A 67 13.30 0.02 -6.17
C GLU A 67 13.91 -0.26 -4.80
N TYR A 68 14.92 -1.12 -4.79
CA TYR A 68 15.76 -1.28 -3.62
C TYR A 68 16.73 -0.12 -3.53
N HIS A 69 16.84 0.47 -2.36
CA HIS A 69 17.67 1.63 -2.08
C HIS A 69 18.46 1.40 -0.79
N GLY A 70 19.65 1.99 -0.72
CA GLY A 70 20.48 2.00 0.48
C GLY A 70 21.23 0.69 0.75
N GLU A 71 21.93 0.67 1.88
CA GLU A 71 22.59 -0.54 2.38
C GLU A 71 21.56 -1.47 3.04
N PRO A 72 21.79 -2.79 3.05
CA PRO A 72 20.98 -3.72 3.83
C PRO A 72 20.89 -3.25 5.29
N HIS A 73 19.72 -3.41 5.90
CA HIS A 73 19.57 -3.12 7.32
C HIS A 73 20.55 -3.97 8.13
N GLN A 74 21.23 -3.36 9.10
CA GLN A 74 22.28 -3.99 9.88
C GLN A 74 21.78 -5.31 10.50
N GLY A 75 22.37 -6.44 10.10
CA GLY A 75 21.97 -7.78 10.55
C GLY A 75 20.89 -8.48 9.71
N THR A 76 20.50 -7.92 8.55
CA THR A 76 19.59 -8.57 7.60
C THR A 76 20.12 -8.47 6.17
N GLU A 77 19.79 -9.43 5.31
CA GLU A 77 20.09 -9.34 3.87
C GLU A 77 19.09 -8.42 3.13
N ASN A 78 18.05 -7.94 3.82
CA ASN A 78 16.98 -7.15 3.24
C ASN A 78 17.40 -5.70 3.06
N ARG A 79 17.39 -5.24 1.80
CA ARG A 79 17.57 -3.83 1.46
C ARG A 79 16.25 -3.07 1.59
N PRO A 80 16.26 -1.82 2.09
CA PRO A 80 15.10 -0.95 2.06
C PRO A 80 14.51 -0.86 0.66
N LYS A 81 13.18 -0.89 0.56
CA LYS A 81 12.45 -0.72 -0.70
C LYS A 81 11.72 0.62 -0.66
N ARG A 82 11.77 1.38 -1.74
CA ARG A 82 11.07 2.67 -1.84
C ARG A 82 10.28 2.78 -3.13
N ILE A 83 9.24 3.61 -3.14
CA ILE A 83 8.56 4.01 -4.37
C ILE A 83 9.55 4.79 -5.25
N VAL A 84 9.64 4.43 -6.55
CA VAL A 84 10.61 5.02 -7.49
C VAL A 84 10.29 6.47 -7.80
N ASP A 85 9.02 6.77 -7.98
CA ASP A 85 8.53 8.06 -8.47
C ASP A 85 8.33 9.03 -7.29
N ASP A 86 8.95 10.20 -7.38
CA ASP A 86 8.93 11.20 -6.31
C ASP A 86 7.52 11.77 -6.09
N GLU A 87 6.70 11.89 -7.14
CA GLU A 87 5.31 12.36 -7.03
C GLU A 87 4.45 11.36 -6.24
N TRP A 88 4.59 10.07 -6.54
CA TRP A 88 3.90 9.02 -5.79
C TRP A 88 4.40 8.89 -4.35
N ARG A 89 5.66 9.24 -4.11
CA ARG A 89 6.22 9.23 -2.75
C ARG A 89 5.69 10.40 -1.92
N GLU A 90 5.55 11.59 -2.52
CA GLU A 90 4.92 12.74 -1.89
C GLU A 90 3.44 12.46 -1.61
N GLU A 91 2.69 11.93 -2.58
CA GLU A 91 1.29 11.50 -2.38
C GLU A 91 1.17 10.48 -1.23
N ALA A 92 2.07 9.49 -1.17
CA ALA A 92 2.08 8.49 -0.08
C ALA A 92 2.35 9.09 1.30
N ARG A 93 3.06 10.23 1.38
CA ARG A 93 3.35 10.98 2.62
C ARG A 93 2.21 11.93 2.96
N ASP A 94 1.61 12.57 1.97
CA ASP A 94 0.54 13.57 2.10
C ASP A 94 -0.86 12.97 2.28
N ASP A 95 -1.02 11.66 2.07
CA ASP A 95 -2.22 10.89 2.40
C ASP A 95 -2.56 10.85 3.93
N ASP A 96 -2.13 11.87 4.69
CA ASP A 96 -2.74 12.35 5.93
C ASP A 96 -4.09 13.06 5.66
N MET A 97 -4.33 13.62 4.47
CA MET A 97 -5.61 14.22 4.08
C MET A 97 -6.49 13.26 3.29
N GLY A 98 -7.15 12.35 4.02
CA GLY A 98 -8.22 11.55 3.45
C GLY A 98 -7.76 10.17 3.06
N GLY A 99 -7.32 9.42 4.09
CA GLY A 99 -7.63 8.01 4.19
C GLY A 99 -9.07 7.82 3.75
N LYS A 100 -9.24 7.45 2.48
CA LYS A 100 -10.48 6.97 1.92
C LYS A 100 -10.63 5.63 2.60
N ALA A 101 -11.15 5.66 3.83
CA ALA A 101 -11.40 4.51 4.67
C ALA A 101 -11.99 3.47 3.75
N VAL A 102 -11.27 2.36 3.58
CA VAL A 102 -11.74 1.31 2.69
C VAL A 102 -12.98 0.75 3.37
N VAL A 103 -14.16 1.19 2.92
CA VAL A 103 -15.43 0.78 3.53
C VAL A 103 -15.66 -0.67 3.12
N ALA A 104 -15.33 -1.57 4.05
CA ALA A 104 -15.74 -2.95 3.98
C ALA A 104 -17.24 -3.05 4.26
N ASP A 105 -17.96 -3.76 3.41
CA ASP A 105 -19.29 -4.26 3.75
C ASP A 105 -19.05 -5.47 4.68
N ASP A 106 -19.54 -5.39 5.91
CA ASP A 106 -19.64 -6.50 6.86
C ASP A 106 -20.93 -7.30 6.60
#